data_AF-A0A376P2M2-F1
#
_entry.id   AF-A0A376P2M2-F1
#
_cell.length_a   1.000
_cell.length_b   1.000
_cell.length_c   1.000
_cell.angle_alpha   90.00
_cell.angle_beta   90.00
_cell.angle_gamma   90.00
#
_symmetry.space_group_name_H-M   'P 1'
#
loop_
_entity.id
_entity.type
_entity.pdbx_description
1 polymer ?
#
loop_
_entity_poly.entity_id
_entity_poly.type
_entity_poly.pdbx_seq_one_letter_code
_entity_poly.pdbx_strand_id
1 'polypeptide(L)'
;MVTLTARHKGLYGNELPVCLNYYGSGGGEILPAGLRVVTEVGAAGSGAPDLTAAVAAMGDEAFDFIGLPFNDAASINMMMTEMNDSSGRWSYARQLYGHVYTAKLGTLSELVGAGDMHNQQHITLAGYEKETQSPVDELVASRLAREAVFIRNDPARPTQTGELVGMLPAPKGKRFIMTEQQTLLSHGVATAYVEGGTLQIQRSVTTYKKNAYGVADNSYLDSETLHTSAYVLRKLKSVITSKYGRHKLANDGTRFGPGQAIVTPAVIKGELLATYRQMERAGIVENYDLFKQYLIVERDADNPNRLNTLFPPDYVNQLRVFAVVNQFRLQYSEESA
;
A
#
# COMPACT_ATOMS: atom_id res chain seq x y z
N MET A 1 -44.34 4.72 -0.92
CA MET A 1 -43.03 5.21 -0.44
C MET A 1 -42.27 4.02 0.10
N VAL A 2 -41.03 3.81 -0.34
CA VAL A 2 -40.15 2.76 0.19
C VAL A 2 -39.04 3.44 0.95
N THR A 3 -38.83 3.06 2.21
CA THR A 3 -37.79 3.62 3.05
C THR A 3 -36.63 2.64 3.15
N LEU A 4 -35.45 3.08 2.75
CA LEU A 4 -34.20 2.35 2.96
C LEU A 4 -33.54 2.88 4.24
N THR A 5 -33.09 1.98 5.10
CA THR A 5 -32.40 2.34 6.35
C THR A 5 -31.11 1.54 6.45
N ALA A 6 -29.98 2.24 6.64
CA ALA A 6 -28.71 1.58 6.86
C ALA A 6 -28.77 0.69 8.10
N ARG A 7 -28.17 -0.50 8.02
CA ARG A 7 -28.23 -1.50 9.10
C ARG A 7 -27.57 -1.02 10.41
N HIS A 8 -26.47 -0.28 10.30
CA HIS A 8 -25.74 0.30 11.41
C HIS A 8 -25.76 1.83 11.32
N LYS A 9 -25.50 2.48 12.46
CA LYS A 9 -25.38 3.93 12.55
C LYS A 9 -23.97 4.36 12.17
N GLY A 10 -23.81 5.60 11.71
CA GLY A 10 -22.51 6.22 11.49
C GLY A 10 -22.37 6.89 10.13
N LEU A 11 -21.22 7.52 9.91
CA LEU A 11 -20.88 8.20 8.66
C LEU A 11 -20.85 7.25 7.45
N TYR A 12 -20.52 5.98 7.66
CA TYR A 12 -20.41 4.99 6.59
C TYR A 12 -21.72 4.80 5.81
N GLY A 13 -22.88 4.97 6.46
CA GLY A 13 -24.19 4.83 5.84
C GLY A 13 -24.46 5.88 4.75
N ASN A 14 -23.74 7.01 4.78
CA ASN A 14 -23.85 8.08 3.80
C ASN A 14 -23.21 7.73 2.44
N GLU A 15 -22.40 6.67 2.41
CA GLU A 15 -21.67 6.21 1.22
C GLU A 15 -22.31 4.95 0.62
N LEU A 16 -23.48 4.54 1.10
CA LEU A 16 -24.27 3.45 0.50
C LEU A 16 -24.92 3.95 -0.80
N PRO A 17 -24.55 3.39 -1.96
CA PRO A 17 -25.11 3.84 -3.22
C PRO A 17 -26.54 3.33 -3.40
N VAL A 18 -27.41 4.19 -3.92
CA VAL A 18 -28.78 3.84 -4.32
C VAL A 18 -29.03 4.43 -5.69
N CYS A 19 -29.18 3.55 -6.70
CA CYS A 19 -29.55 3.94 -8.04
C CYS A 19 -30.71 3.09 -8.58
N LEU A 20 -31.32 3.61 -9.64
CA LEU A 20 -32.31 2.90 -10.42
C LEU A 20 -31.69 2.56 -11.77
N ASN A 21 -31.92 1.34 -12.25
CA ASN A 21 -31.55 0.88 -13.59
C ASN A 21 -30.08 1.19 -13.94
N TYR A 22 -29.13 0.71 -13.12
CA TYR A 22 -27.70 0.94 -13.30
C TYR A 22 -27.19 0.59 -14.71
N TYR A 23 -27.60 -0.56 -15.25
CA TYR A 23 -27.23 -1.00 -16.60
C TYR A 23 -28.10 -0.37 -17.70
N GLY A 24 -29.16 0.35 -17.30
CA GLY A 24 -30.07 1.05 -18.19
C GLY A 24 -30.74 0.13 -19.21
N SER A 25 -31.27 0.73 -20.28
CA SER A 25 -31.96 -0.01 -21.34
C SER A 25 -31.06 -1.05 -22.02
N GLY A 26 -29.75 -0.81 -22.10
CA GLY A 26 -28.78 -1.77 -22.63
C GLY A 26 -28.66 -3.06 -21.81
N GLY A 27 -28.93 -2.99 -20.51
CA GLY A 27 -29.07 -4.14 -19.61
C GLY A 27 -30.50 -4.66 -19.46
N GLY A 28 -31.47 -4.13 -20.23
CA GLY A 28 -32.89 -4.46 -20.09
C GLY A 28 -33.57 -3.80 -18.89
N GLU A 29 -32.93 -2.85 -18.23
CA GLU A 29 -33.46 -2.16 -17.04
C GLU A 29 -34.21 -0.89 -17.45
N ILE A 30 -35.54 -0.99 -17.55
CA ILE A 30 -36.41 0.09 -17.99
C ILE A 30 -37.57 0.25 -17.00
N LEU A 31 -37.82 1.49 -16.57
CA LEU A 31 -39.01 1.77 -15.77
C LEU A 31 -40.27 1.58 -16.64
N PRO A 32 -41.30 0.88 -16.15
CA PRO A 32 -42.58 0.79 -16.84
C PRO A 32 -43.14 2.17 -17.19
N ALA A 33 -43.79 2.28 -18.36
CA ALA A 33 -44.40 3.53 -18.80
C ALA A 33 -45.42 4.03 -17.75
N GLY A 34 -45.33 5.32 -17.42
CA GLY A 34 -46.17 5.96 -16.40
C GLY A 34 -45.69 5.82 -14.95
N LEU A 35 -44.65 5.02 -14.68
CA LEU A 35 -44.05 4.93 -13.35
C LEU A 35 -42.90 5.94 -13.19
N ARG A 36 -43.01 6.82 -12.20
CA ARG A 36 -41.93 7.73 -11.79
C ARG A 36 -41.40 7.31 -10.43
N VAL A 37 -40.12 6.98 -10.38
CA VAL A 37 -39.40 6.71 -9.12
C VAL A 37 -38.33 7.78 -8.96
N VAL A 38 -38.23 8.36 -7.77
CA VAL A 38 -37.23 9.36 -7.41
C VAL A 38 -36.53 8.87 -6.16
N THR A 39 -35.20 8.86 -6.19
CA THR A 39 -34.38 8.63 -5.00
C THR A 39 -34.23 9.95 -4.26
N GLU A 40 -34.78 10.05 -3.06
CA GLU A 40 -34.65 11.25 -2.22
C GLU A 40 -33.30 11.26 -1.49
N VAL A 41 -32.79 12.47 -1.21
CA VAL A 41 -31.65 12.64 -0.32
C VAL A 41 -32.10 12.27 1.10
N GLY A 42 -31.60 11.15 1.61
CA GLY A 42 -31.95 10.64 2.93
C GLY A 42 -31.38 11.48 4.09
N ALA A 43 -31.64 11.02 5.32
CA ALA A 43 -31.02 11.59 6.51
C ALA A 43 -29.54 11.15 6.62
N ALA A 44 -28.63 12.11 6.79
CA ALA A 44 -27.22 11.81 6.95
C ALA A 44 -26.94 11.14 8.32
N GLY A 45 -26.26 10.00 8.29
CA GLY A 45 -25.68 9.38 9.48
C GLY A 45 -24.51 10.19 10.02
N SER A 46 -24.29 10.09 11.33
CA SER A 46 -23.22 10.80 12.04
C SER A 46 -22.49 9.87 13.00
N GLY A 47 -21.23 10.18 13.28
CA GLY A 47 -20.38 9.43 14.21
C GLY A 47 -19.47 8.41 13.53
N ALA A 48 -18.33 8.17 14.15
CA ALA A 48 -17.34 7.18 13.77
C ALA A 48 -17.48 5.91 14.64
N PRO A 49 -17.10 4.73 14.13
CA PRO A 49 -17.03 3.53 14.94
C PRO A 49 -15.90 3.62 15.99
N ASP A 50 -16.08 2.95 17.12
CA ASP A 50 -14.98 2.73 18.08
C ASP A 50 -14.20 1.46 17.67
N LEU A 51 -12.95 1.64 17.23
CA LEU A 51 -12.08 0.55 16.80
C LEU A 51 -11.15 0.05 17.92
N THR A 52 -11.25 0.58 19.15
CA THR A 52 -10.30 0.29 20.24
C THR A 52 -10.24 -1.19 20.56
N ALA A 53 -11.41 -1.85 20.69
CA ALA A 53 -11.48 -3.28 20.96
C ALA A 53 -10.95 -4.13 19.80
N ALA A 54 -11.17 -3.70 18.56
CA ALA A 54 -10.69 -4.40 17.37
C ALA A 54 -9.15 -4.33 17.27
N VAL A 55 -8.57 -3.14 17.48
CA VAL A 55 -7.11 -2.94 17.50
C VAL A 55 -6.48 -3.73 18.64
N ALA A 56 -7.07 -3.73 19.84
CA ALA A 56 -6.59 -4.55 20.95
C ALA A 56 -6.62 -6.05 20.63
N ALA A 57 -7.67 -6.52 19.94
CA ALA A 57 -7.80 -7.91 19.53
C ALA A 57 -6.81 -8.34 18.45
N MET A 58 -6.25 -7.40 17.65
CA MET A 58 -5.18 -7.72 16.70
C MET A 58 -3.92 -8.23 17.40
N GLY A 59 -3.64 -7.76 18.62
CA GLY A 59 -2.50 -8.19 19.43
C GLY A 59 -1.16 -8.25 18.67
N ASP A 60 -0.47 -9.38 18.83
CA ASP A 60 0.78 -9.70 18.13
C ASP A 60 0.57 -10.64 16.92
N GLU A 61 -0.67 -10.84 16.50
CA GLU A 61 -0.97 -11.63 15.30
C GLU A 61 -0.49 -10.86 14.06
N ALA A 62 0.14 -11.55 13.10
CA ALA A 62 0.66 -10.93 11.89
C ALA A 62 -0.43 -10.71 10.84
N PHE A 63 -0.69 -9.44 10.50
CA PHE A 63 -1.62 -9.04 9.44
C PHE A 63 -0.88 -8.18 8.41
N ASP A 64 -0.61 -8.75 7.23
CA ASP A 64 0.07 -8.05 6.14
C ASP A 64 -0.83 -7.05 5.41
N PHE A 65 -2.10 -7.39 5.29
CA PHE A 65 -3.09 -6.64 4.53
C PHE A 65 -4.28 -6.38 5.44
N ILE A 66 -4.51 -5.12 5.80
CA ILE A 66 -5.57 -4.71 6.73
C ILE A 66 -6.59 -3.87 5.97
N GLY A 67 -7.83 -4.35 5.86
CA GLY A 67 -8.94 -3.59 5.29
C GLY A 67 -9.61 -2.72 6.34
N LEU A 68 -9.71 -1.43 6.09
CA LEU A 68 -10.42 -0.46 6.93
C LEU A 68 -11.59 0.13 6.12
N PRO A 69 -12.85 -0.28 6.36
CA PRO A 69 -14.01 0.21 5.62
C PRO A 69 -14.47 1.61 6.07
N PHE A 70 -13.63 2.33 6.84
CA PHE A 70 -13.93 3.63 7.42
C PHE A 70 -12.89 4.65 6.95
N ASN A 71 -13.36 5.79 6.47
CA ASN A 71 -12.52 6.89 5.98
C ASN A 71 -12.66 8.18 6.79
N ASP A 72 -13.30 8.11 7.96
CA ASP A 72 -13.35 9.22 8.89
C ASP A 72 -12.01 9.41 9.63
N ALA A 73 -11.74 10.64 10.05
CA ALA A 73 -10.48 10.99 10.68
C ALA A 73 -10.20 10.20 11.97
N ALA A 74 -11.23 9.85 12.76
CA ALA A 74 -11.01 9.13 14.02
C ALA A 74 -10.55 7.69 13.76
N SER A 75 -11.21 6.99 12.84
CA SER A 75 -10.83 5.64 12.41
C SER A 75 -9.44 5.60 11.79
N ILE A 76 -9.13 6.55 10.89
CA ILE A 76 -7.80 6.64 10.27
C ILE A 76 -6.74 6.94 11.33
N ASN A 77 -6.97 7.91 12.23
CA ASN A 77 -6.03 8.24 13.33
C ASN A 77 -5.73 7.04 14.24
N MET A 78 -6.74 6.24 14.56
CA MET A 78 -6.53 5.05 15.39
C MET A 78 -5.64 4.02 14.70
N MET A 79 -5.89 3.75 13.41
CA MET A 79 -5.03 2.85 12.64
C MET A 79 -3.63 3.43 12.42
N MET A 80 -3.47 4.74 12.26
CA MET A 80 -2.15 5.38 12.22
C MET A 80 -1.35 5.09 13.49
N THR A 81 -1.96 5.24 14.66
CA THR A 81 -1.31 4.93 15.93
C THR A 81 -0.94 3.45 16.02
N GLU A 82 -1.79 2.53 15.57
CA GLU A 82 -1.44 1.10 15.57
C GLU A 82 -0.30 0.79 14.59
N MET A 83 -0.24 1.44 13.43
CA MET A 83 0.75 1.15 12.40
C MET A 83 2.11 1.84 12.58
N ASN A 84 2.26 2.82 13.47
CA ASN A 84 3.44 3.69 13.53
C ASN A 84 4.80 2.96 13.76
N ASP A 85 5.91 3.63 13.42
CA ASP A 85 7.28 3.07 13.48
C ASP A 85 7.94 3.14 14.87
N SER A 86 7.36 3.86 15.83
CA SER A 86 7.98 4.09 17.15
C SER A 86 7.50 3.07 18.19
N SER A 87 6.19 2.83 18.24
CA SER A 87 5.52 1.92 19.18
C SER A 87 4.50 0.99 18.51
N GLY A 88 4.13 1.28 17.26
CA GLY A 88 3.17 0.50 16.49
C GLY A 88 3.78 -0.76 15.89
N ARG A 89 3.05 -1.36 14.95
CA ARG A 89 3.41 -2.63 14.28
C ARG A 89 4.74 -2.57 13.53
N TRP A 90 5.15 -1.39 13.10
CA TRP A 90 6.42 -1.16 12.39
C TRP A 90 7.60 -0.85 13.32
N SER A 91 7.35 -0.73 14.63
CA SER A 91 8.41 -0.53 15.61
C SER A 91 9.39 -1.68 15.65
N TYR A 92 10.63 -1.36 16.03
CA TYR A 92 11.68 -2.34 16.26
C TYR A 92 11.31 -3.39 17.31
N ALA A 93 10.38 -3.07 18.22
CA ALA A 93 9.91 -3.96 19.27
C ALA A 93 8.88 -4.97 18.74
N ARG A 94 7.90 -4.51 17.95
CA ARG A 94 6.81 -5.39 17.46
C ARG A 94 7.19 -6.14 16.18
N GLN A 95 7.82 -5.47 15.22
CA GLN A 95 8.24 -6.06 13.93
C GLN A 95 7.14 -6.91 13.25
N LEU A 96 5.88 -6.50 13.40
CA LEU A 96 4.73 -7.20 12.84
C LEU A 96 4.52 -6.78 11.39
N TYR A 97 4.78 -5.51 11.07
CA TYR A 97 4.56 -4.89 9.77
C TYR A 97 3.12 -5.03 9.27
N GLY A 98 2.85 -4.54 8.06
CA GLY A 98 1.55 -4.58 7.40
C GLY A 98 1.19 -3.24 6.76
N HIS A 99 0.08 -3.21 6.02
CA HIS A 99 -0.42 -2.00 5.37
C HIS A 99 -1.94 -1.91 5.44
N VAL A 100 -2.46 -0.70 5.67
CA VAL A 100 -3.90 -0.45 5.78
C VAL A 100 -4.43 0.09 4.46
N TYR A 101 -5.52 -0.50 3.96
CA TYR A 101 -6.25 -0.04 2.80
C TYR A 101 -7.63 0.45 3.23
N THR A 102 -7.96 1.68 2.83
CA THR A 102 -9.28 2.28 3.00
C THR A 102 -9.70 2.94 1.68
N ALA A 103 -10.96 3.38 1.60
CA ALA A 103 -11.47 4.04 0.42
C ALA A 103 -12.49 5.12 0.79
N LYS A 104 -12.69 6.05 -0.14
CA LYS A 104 -13.69 7.10 -0.04
C LYS A 104 -14.36 7.32 -1.39
N LEU A 105 -15.69 7.46 -1.38
CA LEU A 105 -16.46 7.96 -2.53
C LEU A 105 -16.56 9.48 -2.44
N GLY A 106 -16.39 10.19 -3.54
CA GLY A 106 -16.55 11.63 -3.54
C GLY A 106 -16.37 12.30 -4.89
N THR A 107 -16.61 13.60 -4.89
CA THR A 107 -16.13 14.51 -5.93
C THR A 107 -14.62 14.69 -5.82
N LEU A 108 -13.98 15.17 -6.88
CA LEU A 108 -12.54 15.45 -6.88
C LEU A 108 -12.12 16.31 -5.68
N SER A 109 -12.86 17.38 -5.38
CA SER A 109 -12.53 18.30 -4.28
C SER A 109 -12.66 17.63 -2.90
N GLU A 110 -13.67 16.77 -2.70
CA GLU A 110 -13.86 16.04 -1.43
C GLU A 110 -12.73 15.03 -1.21
N LEU A 111 -12.29 14.35 -2.27
CA LEU A 111 -11.20 13.38 -2.21
C LEU A 111 -9.84 14.05 -2.01
N VAL A 112 -9.58 15.16 -2.71
CA VAL A 112 -8.37 15.99 -2.49
C VAL A 112 -8.32 16.47 -1.03
N GLY A 113 -9.43 17.00 -0.51
CA GLY A 113 -9.52 17.41 0.89
C GLY A 113 -9.23 16.27 1.86
N ALA A 114 -9.78 15.07 1.61
CA ALA A 114 -9.50 13.89 2.43
C ALA A 114 -8.02 13.46 2.37
N GLY A 115 -7.40 13.47 1.18
CA GLY A 115 -5.98 13.17 1.03
C GLY A 115 -5.09 14.17 1.77
N ASP A 116 -5.43 15.46 1.76
CA ASP A 116 -4.67 16.53 2.43
C ASP A 116 -4.77 16.52 3.96
N MET A 117 -5.78 15.86 4.52
CA MET A 117 -5.88 15.65 5.97
C MET A 117 -4.85 14.65 6.51
N HIS A 118 -4.18 13.88 5.63
CA HIS A 118 -3.30 12.79 6.02
C HIS A 118 -1.91 12.91 5.37
N ASN A 119 -0.91 12.38 6.07
CA ASN A 119 0.47 12.27 5.60
C ASN A 119 1.13 11.04 6.22
N GLN A 120 0.72 9.85 5.78
CA GLN A 120 1.08 8.57 6.39
C GLN A 120 1.53 7.56 5.38
N GLN A 121 2.65 6.94 5.70
CA GLN A 121 3.27 5.91 4.87
C GLN A 121 2.51 4.58 4.93
N HIS A 122 1.90 4.21 6.06
CA HIS A 122 1.28 2.87 6.24
C HIS A 122 -0.20 2.76 5.85
N ILE A 123 -0.75 3.76 5.16
CA ILE A 123 -2.17 3.82 4.79
C ILE A 123 -2.31 4.23 3.32
N THR A 124 -3.06 3.44 2.56
CA THR A 124 -3.55 3.77 1.22
C THR A 124 -5.03 4.13 1.30
N LEU A 125 -5.36 5.37 0.91
CA LEU A 125 -6.73 5.85 0.75
C LEU A 125 -7.08 5.85 -0.75
N ALA A 126 -7.94 4.93 -1.18
CA ALA A 126 -8.43 4.88 -2.55
C ALA A 126 -9.61 5.84 -2.76
N GLY A 127 -9.49 6.72 -3.75
CA GLY A 127 -10.55 7.62 -4.17
C GLY A 127 -11.36 7.02 -5.32
N TYR A 128 -12.68 7.00 -5.16
CA TYR A 128 -13.61 6.57 -6.19
C TYR A 128 -14.67 7.64 -6.42
N GLU A 129 -15.22 7.68 -7.63
CA GLU A 129 -16.20 8.68 -8.02
C GLU A 129 -17.48 8.54 -7.20
N LYS A 130 -18.09 9.67 -6.85
CA LYS A 130 -19.35 9.74 -6.08
C LYS A 130 -20.49 8.88 -6.63
N GLU A 131 -20.55 8.68 -7.95
CA GLU A 131 -21.61 7.90 -8.61
C GLU A 131 -21.27 6.41 -8.76
N THR A 132 -20.19 5.93 -8.12
CA THR A 132 -19.88 4.50 -7.99
C THR A 132 -21.00 3.77 -7.26
N GLN A 133 -21.38 2.59 -7.74
CA GLN A 133 -22.50 1.80 -7.20
C GLN A 133 -22.07 0.60 -6.35
N SER A 134 -20.79 0.52 -6.01
CA SER A 134 -20.29 -0.37 -4.95
C SER A 134 -20.07 0.40 -3.66
N PRO A 135 -20.52 -0.14 -2.51
CA PRO A 135 -20.27 0.48 -1.21
C PRO A 135 -18.78 0.41 -0.84
N VAL A 136 -18.35 1.33 0.03
CA VAL A 136 -16.92 1.52 0.38
C VAL A 136 -16.30 0.27 1.00
N ASP A 137 -17.02 -0.45 1.85
CA ASP A 137 -16.55 -1.69 2.47
C ASP A 137 -16.22 -2.77 1.43
N GLU A 138 -17.07 -2.95 0.42
CA GLU A 138 -16.81 -3.85 -0.70
C GLU A 138 -15.65 -3.38 -1.58
N LEU A 139 -15.56 -2.08 -1.86
CA LEU A 139 -14.43 -1.50 -2.61
C LEU A 139 -13.10 -1.72 -1.90
N VAL A 140 -13.06 -1.50 -0.58
CA VAL A 140 -11.89 -1.76 0.27
C VAL A 140 -11.55 -3.24 0.24
N ALA A 141 -12.53 -4.13 0.45
CA ALA A 141 -12.31 -5.57 0.44
C ALA A 141 -11.78 -6.07 -0.91
N SER A 142 -12.36 -5.59 -2.02
CA SER A 142 -11.97 -5.98 -3.39
C SER A 142 -10.57 -5.50 -3.72
N ARG A 143 -10.22 -4.25 -3.40
CA ARG A 143 -8.86 -3.72 -3.58
C ARG A 143 -7.87 -4.48 -2.70
N LEU A 144 -8.15 -4.62 -1.40
CA LEU A 144 -7.31 -5.37 -0.45
C LEU A 144 -7.01 -6.78 -0.95
N ALA A 145 -8.03 -7.50 -1.43
CA ALA A 145 -7.88 -8.86 -1.94
C ALA A 145 -6.98 -8.88 -3.19
N ARG A 146 -7.16 -7.94 -4.11
CA ARG A 146 -6.36 -7.86 -5.33
C ARG A 146 -4.90 -7.51 -5.04
N GLU A 147 -4.68 -6.53 -4.16
CA GLU A 147 -3.36 -6.14 -3.68
C GLU A 147 -2.66 -7.32 -3.01
N ALA A 148 -3.36 -8.04 -2.13
CA ALA A 148 -2.81 -9.21 -1.45
C ALA A 148 -2.38 -10.30 -2.42
N VAL A 149 -3.14 -10.57 -3.49
CA VAL A 149 -2.77 -11.58 -4.50
C VAL A 149 -1.49 -11.19 -5.23
N PHE A 150 -1.37 -9.93 -5.67
CA PHE A 150 -0.21 -9.48 -6.44
C PHE A 150 1.04 -9.33 -5.57
N ILE A 151 0.92 -8.69 -4.41
CA ILE A 151 2.05 -8.41 -3.52
C ILE A 151 2.58 -9.68 -2.86
N ARG A 152 1.72 -10.67 -2.54
CA ARG A 152 2.21 -11.98 -2.05
C ARG A 152 3.00 -12.73 -3.10
N ASN A 153 2.66 -12.55 -4.37
CA ASN A 153 3.39 -13.18 -5.46
C ASN A 153 4.74 -12.48 -5.70
N ASP A 154 4.74 -11.15 -5.73
CA ASP A 154 5.94 -10.33 -5.84
C ASP A 154 5.70 -8.93 -5.27
N PRO A 155 6.32 -8.57 -4.12
CA PRO A 155 6.09 -7.29 -3.47
C PRO A 155 6.70 -6.09 -4.21
N ALA A 156 7.66 -6.31 -5.12
CA ALA A 156 8.31 -5.24 -5.87
C ALA A 156 7.57 -4.92 -7.19
N ARG A 157 6.66 -5.79 -7.63
CA ARG A 157 5.94 -5.64 -8.90
C ARG A 157 4.73 -4.69 -8.77
N PRO A 158 4.50 -3.78 -9.74
CA PRO A 158 3.34 -2.89 -9.68
C PRO A 158 2.01 -3.65 -9.76
N THR A 159 1.01 -3.16 -9.02
CA THR A 159 -0.32 -3.79 -8.92
C THR A 159 -1.36 -3.23 -9.90
N GLN A 160 -0.92 -2.32 -10.78
CA GLN A 160 -1.73 -1.73 -11.85
C GLN A 160 -2.39 -2.80 -12.73
N THR A 161 -3.57 -2.48 -13.29
CA THR A 161 -4.46 -3.37 -14.06
C THR A 161 -5.17 -4.45 -13.24
N GLY A 162 -4.95 -4.51 -11.92
CA GLY A 162 -5.64 -5.44 -11.04
C GLY A 162 -7.15 -5.20 -10.99
N GLU A 163 -7.92 -6.16 -11.52
CA GLU A 163 -9.39 -6.09 -11.52
C GLU A 163 -9.99 -6.15 -10.11
N LEU A 164 -10.86 -5.19 -9.81
CA LEU A 164 -11.71 -5.17 -8.63
C LEU A 164 -13.01 -5.91 -8.93
N VAL A 165 -12.97 -7.22 -8.72
CA VAL A 165 -14.03 -8.16 -9.13
C VAL A 165 -15.36 -7.78 -8.47
N GLY A 166 -16.44 -7.78 -9.27
CA GLY A 166 -17.80 -7.54 -8.81
C GLY A 166 -18.12 -6.07 -8.49
N MET A 167 -17.16 -5.15 -8.67
CA MET A 167 -17.39 -3.74 -8.37
C MET A 167 -18.09 -3.03 -9.53
N LEU A 168 -19.07 -2.19 -9.19
CA LEU A 168 -19.91 -1.42 -10.11
C LEU A 168 -19.41 0.03 -10.16
N PRO A 169 -18.54 0.40 -11.11
CA PRO A 169 -17.96 1.74 -11.16
C PRO A 169 -18.98 2.82 -11.51
N ALA A 170 -18.60 4.09 -11.41
CA ALA A 170 -19.44 5.17 -11.90
C ALA A 170 -19.79 5.00 -13.41
N PRO A 171 -20.97 5.47 -13.84
CA PRO A 171 -21.38 5.42 -15.25
C PRO A 171 -20.45 6.24 -16.14
N LYS A 172 -20.46 5.95 -17.46
CA LYS A 172 -19.65 6.68 -18.44
C LYS A 172 -19.99 8.19 -18.38
N GLY A 173 -18.97 9.05 -18.49
CA GLY A 173 -19.10 10.51 -18.38
C GLY A 173 -19.08 11.05 -16.95
N LYS A 174 -19.07 10.17 -15.95
CA LYS A 174 -18.99 10.51 -14.51
C LYS A 174 -17.72 10.02 -13.85
N ARG A 175 -16.86 9.38 -14.64
CA ARG A 175 -15.56 8.82 -14.26
C ARG A 175 -14.51 9.92 -14.29
N PHE A 176 -13.54 9.83 -13.38
CA PHE A 176 -12.42 10.76 -13.38
C PHE A 176 -11.62 10.65 -14.67
N ILE A 177 -11.28 11.80 -15.25
CA ILE A 177 -10.35 11.86 -16.38
C ILE A 177 -8.90 11.80 -15.88
N MET A 178 -7.97 11.57 -16.81
CA MET A 178 -6.55 11.39 -16.47
C MET A 178 -5.97 12.56 -15.66
N THR A 179 -6.32 13.81 -15.96
CA THR A 179 -5.84 14.97 -15.21
C THR A 179 -6.34 14.98 -13.77
N GLU A 180 -7.60 14.59 -13.54
CA GLU A 180 -8.18 14.48 -12.21
C GLU A 180 -7.54 13.33 -11.42
N GLN A 181 -7.25 12.21 -12.08
CA GLN A 181 -6.50 11.10 -11.48
C GLN A 181 -5.08 11.53 -11.07
N GLN A 182 -4.38 12.31 -11.91
CA GLN A 182 -3.06 12.85 -11.53
C GLN A 182 -3.15 13.79 -10.33
N THR A 183 -4.20 14.63 -10.24
CA THR A 183 -4.46 15.45 -9.06
C THR A 183 -4.67 14.58 -7.81
N LEU A 184 -5.48 13.53 -7.89
CA LEU A 184 -5.67 12.61 -6.75
C LEU A 184 -4.34 12.00 -6.29
N LEU A 185 -3.52 11.51 -7.23
CA LEU A 185 -2.22 10.94 -6.92
C LEU A 185 -1.27 11.94 -6.24
N SER A 186 -1.22 13.20 -6.71
CA SER A 186 -0.39 14.22 -6.06
C SER A 186 -0.88 14.61 -4.65
N HIS A 187 -2.15 14.34 -4.36
CA HIS A 187 -2.76 14.57 -3.04
C HIS A 187 -2.80 13.31 -2.17
N GLY A 188 -2.08 12.24 -2.53
CA GLY A 188 -1.94 11.04 -1.69
C GLY A 188 -3.19 10.15 -1.69
N VAL A 189 -3.96 10.21 -2.78
CA VAL A 189 -5.16 9.41 -3.00
C VAL A 189 -4.89 8.40 -4.11
N ALA A 190 -4.99 7.12 -3.78
CA ALA A 190 -4.86 6.02 -4.73
C ALA A 190 -6.04 6.01 -5.71
N THR A 191 -5.78 5.60 -6.95
CA THR A 191 -6.75 5.74 -8.04
C THR A 191 -7.09 4.40 -8.69
N ALA A 192 -8.23 4.38 -9.37
CA ALA A 192 -8.71 3.28 -10.21
C ALA A 192 -9.23 3.85 -11.53
N TYR A 193 -9.31 3.00 -12.54
CA TYR A 193 -9.90 3.33 -13.84
C TYR A 193 -10.77 2.18 -14.33
N VAL A 194 -11.61 2.44 -15.33
CA VAL A 194 -12.51 1.44 -15.90
C VAL A 194 -12.11 1.14 -17.33
N GLU A 195 -11.84 -0.13 -17.61
CA GLU A 195 -11.54 -0.65 -18.94
C GLU A 195 -12.48 -1.81 -19.25
N GLY A 196 -13.10 -1.83 -20.44
CA GLY A 196 -14.04 -2.91 -20.80
C GLY A 196 -15.26 -3.07 -19.89
N GLY A 197 -15.57 -2.09 -19.02
CA GLY A 197 -16.63 -2.18 -18.01
C GLY A 197 -16.17 -2.67 -16.63
N THR A 198 -14.91 -3.09 -16.52
CA THR A 198 -14.29 -3.59 -15.28
C THR A 198 -13.51 -2.48 -14.59
N LEU A 199 -13.70 -2.32 -13.28
CA LEU A 199 -12.91 -1.42 -12.45
C LEU A 199 -11.54 -2.06 -12.14
N GLN A 200 -10.46 -1.33 -12.39
CA GLN A 200 -9.09 -1.81 -12.23
C GLN A 200 -8.24 -0.82 -11.41
N ILE A 201 -7.29 -1.35 -10.65
CA ILE A 201 -6.29 -0.55 -9.94
C ILE A 201 -5.46 0.22 -10.96
N GLN A 202 -5.37 1.54 -10.79
CA GLN A 202 -4.42 2.37 -11.54
C GLN A 202 -3.08 2.43 -10.80
N ARG A 203 -3.12 2.89 -9.55
CA ARG A 203 -1.94 3.03 -8.68
C ARG A 203 -2.38 3.10 -7.22
N SER A 204 -1.65 2.41 -6.36
CA SER A 204 -1.87 2.40 -4.92
C SER A 204 -0.80 3.21 -4.21
N VAL A 205 -1.03 4.53 -4.18
CA VAL A 205 -0.21 5.42 -3.36
C VAL A 205 -0.64 5.36 -1.89
N THR A 206 0.29 5.71 -1.01
CA THR A 206 0.03 6.00 0.39
C THR A 206 -0.42 7.47 0.52
N THR A 207 -0.86 7.86 1.71
CA THR A 207 -1.16 9.28 1.97
C THR A 207 0.10 10.12 2.22
N TYR A 208 1.29 9.51 2.27
CA TYR A 208 2.55 10.20 2.51
C TYR A 208 2.97 11.08 1.32
N LYS A 209 3.22 12.35 1.61
CA LYS A 209 3.59 13.39 0.64
C LYS A 209 4.77 14.24 1.10
N LYS A 210 5.00 14.33 2.41
CA LYS A 210 5.95 15.25 3.02
C LYS A 210 6.76 14.58 4.12
N ASN A 211 8.03 14.94 4.22
CA ASN A 211 8.89 14.54 5.31
C ASN A 211 8.62 15.34 6.61
N ALA A 212 9.38 15.04 7.66
CA ALA A 212 9.26 15.70 8.97
C ALA A 212 9.49 17.22 8.94
N TYR A 213 10.17 17.75 7.92
CA TYR A 213 10.37 19.19 7.70
C TYR A 213 9.25 19.83 6.87
N GLY A 214 8.22 19.06 6.50
CA GLY A 214 7.11 19.53 5.67
C GLY A 214 7.46 19.67 4.18
N VAL A 215 8.61 19.14 3.75
CA VAL A 215 9.08 19.21 2.36
C VAL A 215 8.55 18.01 1.58
N ALA A 216 8.19 18.22 0.31
CA ALA A 216 7.74 17.16 -0.58
C ALA A 216 8.74 16.00 -0.62
N ASP A 217 8.24 14.79 -0.39
CA ASP A 217 9.04 13.57 -0.31
C ASP A 217 8.19 12.39 -0.82
N ASN A 218 8.78 11.60 -1.71
CA ASN A 218 8.13 10.46 -2.33
C ASN A 218 8.67 9.11 -1.83
N SER A 219 9.53 9.09 -0.82
CA SER A 219 10.18 7.89 -0.28
C SER A 219 9.19 6.78 0.09
N TYR A 220 7.98 7.15 0.54
CA TYR A 220 6.90 6.22 0.88
C TYR A 220 5.64 6.44 0.05
N LEU A 221 5.75 7.05 -1.13
CA LEU A 221 4.59 7.37 -1.95
C LEU A 221 3.85 6.12 -2.41
N ASP A 222 4.55 5.08 -2.84
CA ASP A 222 3.94 3.84 -3.34
C ASP A 222 3.88 2.78 -2.23
N SER A 223 2.76 2.09 -2.11
CA SER A 223 2.57 1.06 -1.07
C SER A 223 3.55 -0.12 -1.22
N GLU A 224 3.95 -0.43 -2.46
CA GLU A 224 4.87 -1.50 -2.83
C GLU A 224 6.23 -1.36 -2.12
N THR A 225 6.70 -0.13 -1.88
CA THR A 225 7.98 0.13 -1.17
C THR A 225 7.96 -0.42 0.25
N LEU A 226 6.84 -0.25 0.97
CA LEU A 226 6.70 -0.75 2.33
C LEU A 226 6.47 -2.26 2.35
N HIS A 227 5.70 -2.81 1.41
CA HIS A 227 5.57 -4.26 1.28
C HIS A 227 6.91 -4.94 0.99
N THR A 228 7.72 -4.35 0.11
CA THR A 228 9.08 -4.79 -0.17
C THR A 228 9.96 -4.69 1.07
N SER A 229 9.86 -3.60 1.81
CA SER A 229 10.60 -3.42 3.07
C SER A 229 10.25 -4.49 4.10
N ALA A 230 8.96 -4.78 4.29
CA ALA A 230 8.50 -5.83 5.21
C ALA A 230 9.01 -7.22 4.78
N TYR A 231 8.98 -7.52 3.48
CA TYR A 231 9.55 -8.77 2.94
C TYR A 231 11.04 -8.90 3.26
N VAL A 232 11.82 -7.84 2.99
CA VAL A 232 13.27 -7.83 3.24
C VAL A 232 13.57 -7.99 4.73
N LEU A 233 12.95 -7.19 5.60
CA LEU A 233 13.19 -7.26 7.04
C LEU A 233 12.85 -8.64 7.63
N ARG A 234 11.74 -9.26 7.20
CA ARG A 234 11.39 -10.62 7.62
C ARG A 234 12.37 -11.67 7.10
N LYS A 235 12.85 -11.53 5.86
CA LYS A 235 13.88 -12.41 5.30
C LYS A 235 15.16 -12.34 6.13
N LEU A 236 15.62 -11.15 6.49
CA LEU A 236 16.79 -10.96 7.35
C LEU A 236 16.59 -11.63 8.73
N LYS A 237 15.47 -11.34 9.40
CA LYS A 237 15.13 -11.96 10.69
C LYS A 237 15.12 -13.49 10.60
N SER A 238 14.49 -14.05 9.56
CA SER A 238 14.42 -15.50 9.32
C SER A 238 15.80 -16.13 9.15
N VAL A 239 16.67 -15.54 8.33
CA VAL A 239 18.03 -16.06 8.10
C VAL A 239 18.85 -16.06 9.38
N ILE A 240 18.83 -14.94 10.13
CA ILE A 240 19.62 -14.80 11.35
C ILE A 240 19.14 -15.76 12.45
N THR A 241 17.82 -15.81 12.69
CA THR A 241 17.25 -16.66 13.75
C THR A 241 17.38 -18.15 13.44
N SER A 242 17.25 -18.55 12.17
CA SER A 242 17.36 -19.95 11.76
C SER A 242 18.79 -20.48 11.83
N LYS A 243 19.78 -19.67 11.44
CA LYS A 243 21.19 -20.10 11.41
C LYS A 243 21.92 -19.87 12.72
N TYR A 244 21.64 -18.75 13.39
CA TYR A 244 22.45 -18.27 14.51
C TYR A 244 21.70 -18.17 15.84
N GLY A 245 20.46 -18.66 15.94
CA GLY A 245 19.62 -18.51 17.14
C GLY A 245 20.21 -19.04 18.46
N ARG A 246 21.21 -19.94 18.40
CA ARG A 246 21.93 -20.47 19.58
C ARG A 246 23.44 -20.23 19.55
N HIS A 247 23.92 -19.25 18.78
CA HIS A 247 25.35 -18.92 18.68
C HIS A 247 25.76 -17.89 19.72
N LYS A 248 26.98 -18.02 20.24
CA LYS A 248 27.63 -16.99 21.06
C LYS A 248 28.13 -15.85 20.15
N LEU A 249 27.94 -14.60 20.55
CA LEU A 249 28.48 -13.45 19.83
C LEU A 249 29.91 -13.15 20.31
N ALA A 250 30.84 -13.01 19.37
CA ALA A 250 32.23 -12.68 19.65
C ALA A 250 32.82 -11.68 18.65
N ASN A 251 33.99 -11.12 18.97
CA ASN A 251 34.67 -10.16 18.10
C ASN A 251 35.37 -10.89 16.95
N ASP A 252 35.49 -10.21 15.81
CA ASP A 252 36.29 -10.68 14.69
C ASP A 252 37.75 -10.93 15.10
N GLY A 253 38.37 -11.96 14.53
CA GLY A 253 39.77 -12.33 14.82
C GLY A 253 40.01 -13.07 16.15
N THR A 254 38.96 -13.28 16.96
CA THR A 254 39.07 -14.05 18.20
C THR A 254 39.32 -15.53 17.89
N ARG A 255 40.20 -16.18 18.67
CA ARG A 255 40.56 -17.60 18.48
C ARG A 255 39.64 -18.50 19.29
N PHE A 256 39.04 -19.49 18.63
CA PHE A 256 38.14 -20.45 19.26
C PHE A 256 38.53 -21.88 18.92
N GLY A 257 38.23 -22.81 19.83
CA GLY A 257 38.34 -24.24 19.54
C GLY A 257 37.35 -24.68 18.45
N PRO A 258 37.68 -25.72 17.66
CA PRO A 258 36.79 -26.25 16.64
C PRO A 258 35.45 -26.73 17.24
N GLY A 259 34.36 -26.57 16.48
CA GLY A 259 33.02 -27.02 16.87
C GLY A 259 32.23 -26.06 17.78
N GLN A 260 32.78 -24.89 18.13
CA GLN A 260 32.06 -23.90 18.92
C GLN A 260 31.03 -23.13 18.08
N ALA A 261 29.78 -23.07 18.54
CA ALA A 261 28.72 -22.25 17.93
C ALA A 261 28.96 -20.76 18.24
N ILE A 262 29.75 -20.10 17.40
CA ILE A 262 30.14 -18.70 17.55
C ILE A 262 29.87 -17.95 16.26
N VAL A 263 29.38 -16.73 16.41
CA VAL A 263 29.15 -15.80 15.32
C VAL A 263 29.86 -14.48 15.60
N THR A 264 30.35 -13.82 14.56
CA THR A 264 31.06 -12.54 14.65
C THR A 264 30.47 -11.52 13.68
N PRO A 265 30.74 -10.22 13.84
CA PRO A 265 30.28 -9.20 12.91
C PRO A 265 30.62 -9.49 11.44
N ALA A 266 31.84 -9.95 11.14
CA ALA A 266 32.22 -10.31 9.78
C ALA A 266 31.41 -11.50 9.21
N VAL A 267 31.08 -12.50 10.05
CA VAL A 267 30.25 -13.64 9.63
C VAL A 267 28.83 -13.18 9.31
N ILE A 268 28.21 -12.36 10.17
CA ILE A 268 26.89 -11.80 9.90
C ILE A 268 26.91 -10.93 8.66
N LYS A 269 27.94 -10.07 8.50
CA LYS A 269 28.09 -9.26 7.29
C LYS A 269 28.14 -10.14 6.03
N GLY A 270 28.92 -11.22 6.05
CA GLY A 270 28.97 -12.20 4.95
C GLY A 270 27.61 -12.83 4.65
N GLU A 271 26.85 -13.19 5.67
CA GLU A 271 25.50 -13.76 5.51
C GLU A 271 24.49 -12.75 4.94
N LEU A 272 24.51 -11.51 5.41
CA LEU A 272 23.64 -10.45 4.89
C LEU A 272 23.94 -10.14 3.42
N LEU A 273 25.22 -10.11 3.05
CA LEU A 273 25.66 -9.97 1.66
C LEU A 273 25.17 -11.15 0.80
N ALA A 274 25.33 -12.38 1.27
CA ALA A 274 24.84 -13.55 0.55
C ALA A 274 23.30 -13.52 0.38
N THR A 275 22.58 -13.10 1.42
CA THR A 275 21.12 -12.94 1.39
C THR A 275 20.71 -11.84 0.41
N TYR A 276 21.43 -10.72 0.35
CA TYR A 276 21.19 -9.66 -0.62
C TYR A 276 21.36 -10.17 -2.06
N ARG A 277 22.40 -10.95 -2.36
CA ARG A 277 22.55 -11.57 -3.69
C ARG A 277 21.40 -12.51 -4.06
N GLN A 278 20.81 -13.20 -3.09
CA GLN A 278 19.62 -14.02 -3.33
C GLN A 278 18.40 -13.15 -3.68
N MET A 279 18.22 -12.04 -2.95
CA MET A 279 17.13 -11.09 -3.21
C MET A 279 17.33 -10.33 -4.52
N GLU A 280 18.57 -10.03 -4.91
CA GLU A 280 18.92 -9.42 -6.19
C GLU A 280 18.56 -10.33 -7.36
N ARG A 281 18.88 -11.63 -7.26
CA ARG A 281 18.44 -12.63 -8.25
C ARG A 281 16.93 -12.80 -8.32
N ALA A 282 16.23 -12.55 -7.22
CA ALA A 282 14.77 -12.56 -7.17
C ALA A 282 14.14 -11.25 -7.67
N GLY A 283 14.93 -10.23 -8.02
CA GLY A 283 14.43 -8.94 -8.50
C GLY A 283 13.85 -8.03 -7.42
N ILE A 284 14.18 -8.26 -6.15
CA ILE A 284 13.66 -7.47 -5.01
C ILE A 284 14.55 -6.26 -4.72
N VAL A 285 15.86 -6.41 -4.90
CA VAL A 285 16.88 -5.40 -4.64
C VAL A 285 17.85 -5.30 -5.81
N GLU A 286 18.56 -4.18 -5.94
CA GLU A 286 19.58 -3.96 -6.97
C GLU A 286 20.88 -3.38 -6.39
N ASN A 287 21.87 -3.12 -7.23
CA ASN A 287 23.12 -2.42 -6.88
C ASN A 287 23.93 -3.05 -5.72
N TYR A 288 24.15 -4.36 -5.77
CA TYR A 288 24.88 -5.08 -4.71
C TYR A 288 26.23 -4.47 -4.31
N ASP A 289 27.03 -3.99 -5.27
CA ASP A 289 28.38 -3.51 -4.96
C ASP A 289 28.35 -2.24 -4.10
N LEU A 290 27.39 -1.34 -4.35
CA LEU A 290 27.14 -0.18 -3.50
C LEU A 290 26.56 -0.60 -2.14
N PHE A 291 25.58 -1.50 -2.13
CA PHE A 291 25.06 -2.06 -0.88
C PHE A 291 26.18 -2.64 0.00
N LYS A 292 27.11 -3.40 -0.60
CA LYS A 292 28.25 -4.00 0.11
C LYS A 292 29.17 -2.95 0.74
N GLN A 293 29.35 -1.82 0.07
CA GLN A 293 30.17 -0.71 0.58
C GLN A 293 29.51 -0.06 1.79
N TYR A 294 28.18 0.15 1.76
CA TYR A 294 27.45 0.87 2.81
C TYR A 294 26.89 -0.02 3.93
N LEU A 295 26.90 -1.35 3.77
CA LEU A 295 26.53 -2.29 4.82
C LEU A 295 27.52 -2.23 5.99
N ILE A 296 27.03 -1.81 7.15
CA ILE A 296 27.79 -1.78 8.40
C ILE A 296 27.20 -2.81 9.35
N VAL A 297 28.07 -3.64 9.91
CA VAL A 297 27.74 -4.63 10.93
C VAL A 297 28.81 -4.55 12.00
N GLU A 298 28.42 -4.21 13.21
CA GLU A 298 29.34 -4.03 14.32
C GLU A 298 28.74 -4.53 15.63
N ARG A 299 29.61 -4.89 16.58
CA ARG A 299 29.19 -5.21 17.94
C ARG A 299 29.02 -3.91 18.71
N ASP A 300 27.95 -3.83 19.49
CA ASP A 300 27.70 -2.66 20.32
C ASP A 300 28.81 -2.47 21.36
N ALA A 301 29.25 -1.21 21.55
CA ALA A 301 30.37 -0.88 22.42
C ALA A 301 30.03 -1.05 23.90
N ASP A 302 28.78 -0.80 24.28
CA ASP A 302 28.31 -0.80 25.67
C ASP A 302 27.53 -2.08 26.01
N ASN A 303 27.04 -2.81 25.00
CA ASN A 303 26.35 -4.08 25.16
C ASN A 303 27.04 -5.21 24.36
N PRO A 304 27.89 -6.03 25.00
CA PRO A 304 28.57 -7.12 24.32
C PRO A 304 27.62 -8.21 23.78
N ASN A 305 26.34 -8.24 24.14
CA ASN A 305 25.38 -9.22 23.61
C ASN A 305 24.57 -8.68 22.42
N ARG A 306 24.90 -7.49 21.91
CA ARG A 306 24.16 -6.81 20.84
C ARG A 306 25.04 -6.58 19.61
N LEU A 307 24.41 -6.73 18.46
CA LEU A 307 25.00 -6.44 17.15
C LEU A 307 24.14 -5.38 16.47
N ASN A 308 24.78 -4.29 16.05
CA ASN A 308 24.17 -3.17 15.36
C ASN A 308 24.40 -3.33 13.86
N THR A 309 23.35 -3.14 13.07
CA THR A 309 23.40 -3.30 11.62
C THR A 309 22.75 -2.09 10.96
N LEU A 310 23.52 -1.38 10.14
CA LEU A 310 22.99 -0.44 9.15
C LEU A 310 22.81 -1.22 7.85
N PHE A 311 21.56 -1.42 7.46
CA PHE A 311 21.19 -2.13 6.24
C PHE A 311 20.53 -1.11 5.29
N PRO A 312 21.25 -0.58 4.29
CA PRO A 312 20.74 0.41 3.34
C PRO A 312 20.37 -0.27 2.01
N PRO A 313 19.20 -0.93 1.89
CA PRO A 313 18.84 -1.62 0.67
C PRO A 313 18.55 -0.64 -0.46
N ASP A 314 18.85 -1.06 -1.68
CA ASP A 314 18.37 -0.42 -2.89
C ASP A 314 17.28 -1.30 -3.50
N TYR A 315 16.02 -0.88 -3.38
CA TYR A 315 14.88 -1.67 -3.85
C TYR A 315 14.66 -1.48 -5.34
N VAL A 316 14.31 -2.57 -6.03
CA VAL A 316 13.87 -2.48 -7.43
C VAL A 316 12.54 -1.73 -7.49
N ASN A 317 12.48 -0.72 -8.36
CA ASN A 317 11.32 0.17 -8.49
C ASN A 317 10.35 -0.27 -9.59
N GLN A 318 9.11 0.25 -9.53
CA GLN A 318 8.08 -0.07 -10.52
C GLN A 318 8.23 0.76 -11.80
N LEU A 319 8.20 0.10 -12.96
CA LEU A 319 8.11 0.79 -14.26
C LEU A 319 6.69 1.34 -14.47
N ARG A 320 6.49 2.62 -14.14
CA ARG A 320 5.19 3.32 -14.26
C ARG A 320 5.08 4.27 -15.45
N VAL A 321 6.20 4.83 -15.91
CA VAL A 321 6.22 5.80 -17.02
C VAL A 321 7.26 5.36 -18.05
N PHE A 322 6.82 5.21 -19.29
CA PHE A 322 7.71 5.04 -20.44
C PHE A 322 7.73 6.33 -21.25
N ALA A 323 8.83 7.06 -21.19
CA ALA A 323 9.01 8.30 -21.94
C ALA A 323 9.87 8.05 -23.18
N VAL A 324 9.30 8.27 -24.37
CA VAL A 324 10.02 8.14 -25.65
C VAL A 324 9.78 9.36 -26.52
N VAL A 325 10.84 9.84 -27.16
CA VAL A 325 10.76 10.86 -28.21
C VAL A 325 10.94 10.16 -29.55
N ASN A 326 9.88 10.08 -30.35
CA ASN A 326 9.94 9.51 -31.69
C ASN A 326 10.35 10.58 -32.71
N GLN A 327 11.60 10.54 -33.17
CA GLN A 327 12.07 11.34 -34.31
C GLN A 327 12.17 10.44 -35.54
N PHE A 328 11.23 10.59 -36.47
CA PHE A 328 11.22 9.78 -37.68
C PHE A 328 11.82 10.53 -38.87
N ARG A 329 12.46 9.78 -39.77
CA ARG A 329 12.77 10.20 -41.13
C ARG A 329 12.12 9.19 -42.08
N LEU A 330 11.63 9.66 -43.23
CA LEU A 330 11.10 8.75 -44.27
C LEU A 330 12.21 7.89 -44.90
N GLN A 331 13.44 8.42 -44.93
CA GLN A 331 14.64 7.71 -45.34
C GLN A 331 15.86 8.38 -44.65
N TYR A 332 16.83 7.59 -44.20
CA TYR A 332 18.13 8.11 -43.79
C TYR A 332 18.93 8.46 -45.05
N SER A 333 19.65 9.59 -45.05
CA SER A 333 20.62 9.86 -46.12
C SER A 333 21.69 8.77 -46.07
N GLU A 334 21.90 8.06 -47.18
CA GLU A 334 22.93 7.00 -47.27
C GLU A 334 24.38 7.53 -47.15
N GLU A 335 24.60 8.83 -47.03
CA GLU A 335 25.93 9.41 -46.87
C GLU A 335 26.21 9.84 -45.43
N SER A 336 27.02 9.03 -44.74
CA SER A 336 28.32 9.45 -44.17
C SER A 336 29.04 8.22 -43.57
N ALA A 337 29.81 7.54 -44.42
CA ALA A 337 31.03 6.82 -44.02
C ALA A 337 32.22 7.76 -44.16
#